data_AF-V4JVS1-F1
#
_entry.id   AF-V4JVS1-F1
#
_cell.length_a   1.000
_cell.length_b   1.000
_cell.length_c   1.000
_cell.angle_alpha   90.00
_cell.angle_beta   90.00
_cell.angle_gamma   90.00
#
_symmetry.space_group_name_H-M   'P 1'
#
loop_
_entity.id
_entity.type
_entity.pdbx_description
1 polymer ?
#
loop_
_entity_poly.entity_id
_entity_poly.type
_entity_poly.pdbx_seq_one_letter_code
_entity_poly.pdbx_strand_id
1 'polypeptide(L)' 'MNDKLYKIWTIIQPQTALIGLAAFLAVLGLVIHMILLSTTDFNWLEDGMPAVSVTPAAQVVPQQM' A
#
# COMPACT_ATOMS: atom_id res chain seq x y z
N MET A 1 -12.70 17.33 28.67
CA MET A 1 -12.57 17.50 27.21
C MET A 1 -12.83 18.97 26.91
N ASN A 2 -12.00 19.67 26.12
CA ASN A 2 -12.13 21.13 25.96
C ASN A 2 -13.38 21.48 25.12
N ASP A 3 -14.30 22.25 25.68
CA ASP A 3 -15.57 22.62 25.01
C ASP A 3 -15.37 23.49 23.76
N LYS A 4 -14.17 24.06 23.58
CA LYS A 4 -13.82 24.98 22.48
C LYS A 4 -13.11 24.31 21.30
N LEU A 5 -13.00 22.98 21.27
CA LEU A 5 -12.27 22.24 20.23
C LEU A 5 -12.82 22.47 18.80
N TYR A 6 -14.11 22.79 18.65
CA TYR A 6 -14.73 23.10 17.36
C TYR A 6 -14.11 24.32 16.66
N LYS A 7 -13.43 25.22 17.40
CA LYS A 7 -12.75 26.39 16.82
C LYS A 7 -11.54 26.01 15.95
N ILE A 8 -11.05 24.77 16.01
CA ILE A 8 -9.95 24.34 15.12
C ILE A 8 -10.30 24.51 13.64
N TRP A 9 -11.59 24.34 13.30
CA TRP A 9 -12.12 24.52 11.94
C TRP A 9 -12.16 25.97 11.47
N THR A 10 -11.92 26.95 12.35
CA THR A 10 -11.82 28.36 11.92
C THR A 10 -10.42 28.71 11.43
N ILE A 11 -9.42 27.88 11.74
CA ILE A 11 -8.02 28.07 11.35
C ILE A 11 -7.67 27.14 10.18
N ILE A 12 -8.27 25.96 10.15
CA ILE A 12 -8.02 24.92 9.13
C ILE A 12 -9.20 24.86 8.16
N GLN A 13 -8.92 24.93 6.85
CA GLN A 13 -9.93 24.71 5.82
C GLN A 13 -10.38 23.24 5.84
N PRO A 14 -11.68 22.95 6.02
CA PRO A 14 -12.17 21.60 6.30
C PRO A 14 -11.92 20.61 5.16
N GLN A 15 -12.00 21.07 3.90
CA GLN A 15 -11.74 20.24 2.73
C GLN A 15 -10.29 19.76 2.68
N THR A 16 -9.31 20.65 2.92
CA THR A 16 -7.90 20.29 2.93
C THR A 16 -7.56 19.31 4.03
N ALA A 17 -8.19 19.46 5.21
CA ALA A 17 -8.00 18.50 6.31
C ALA A 17 -8.53 17.10 5.95
N LEU A 18 -9.71 17.00 5.34
CA LEU A 18 -10.27 15.72 4.90
C LEU A 18 -9.44 15.07 3.80
N ILE A 19 -8.97 15.85 2.82
CA ILE A 19 -8.10 15.35 1.75
C ILE A 19 -6.76 14.91 2.32
N GLY A 20 -6.15 15.70 3.22
CA GLY A 20 -4.90 15.36 3.88
C GLY A 20 -5.01 14.08 4.71
N LEU A 21 -6.10 13.91 5.45
CA LEU A 21 -6.37 12.68 6.20
C LEU A 21 -6.55 11.48 5.27
N ALA A 22 -7.34 11.63 4.20
CA ALA A 22 -7.56 10.56 3.22
C ALA A 22 -6.25 10.16 2.52
N ALA A 23 -5.45 11.13 2.08
CA ALA A 23 -4.15 10.88 1.46
C ALA A 23 -3.18 10.22 2.43
N PHE A 24 -3.11 10.70 3.68
CA PHE A 24 -2.27 10.11 4.72
C PHE A 24 -2.65 8.65 4.98
N LEU A 25 -3.95 8.37 5.17
CA LEU A 25 -4.44 7.02 5.41
C LEU A 25 -4.23 6.11 4.21
N ALA A 26 -4.41 6.61 2.99
CA ALA A 26 -4.16 5.85 1.77
C ALA A 26 -2.67 5.48 1.63
N VAL A 27 -1.76 6.44 1.82
CA VAL A 27 -0.32 6.19 1.79
C VAL A 27 0.09 5.23 2.92
N LEU A 28 -0.39 5.45 4.14
CA LEU A 28 -0.11 4.57 5.28
C LEU A 28 -0.60 3.14 5.02
N GLY A 29 -1.81 3.00 4.48
CA GLY A 29 -2.36 1.71 4.08
C GLY A 29 -1.48 1.02 3.04
N LEU A 30 -1.13 1.72 1.96
CA LEU A 30 -0.25 1.17 0.92
C LEU A 30 1.12 0.76 1.48
N VAL A 31 1.75 1.59 2.31
CA VAL A 31 3.04 1.29 2.93
C VAL A 31 2.96 0.00 3.75
N ILE A 32 1.92 -0.17 4.57
CA ILE A 32 1.72 -1.40 5.35
C ILE A 32 1.59 -2.61 4.41
N HIS A 33 0.79 -2.51 3.35
CA HIS A 33 0.65 -3.62 2.38
C HIS A 33 1.97 -3.95 1.68
N MET A 34 2.75 -2.93 1.29
CA MET A 34 4.06 -3.13 0.67
C MET A 34 5.04 -3.81 1.64
N ILE A 35 4.98 -3.50 2.94
CA ILE A 35 5.79 -4.18 3.95
C ILE A 35 5.37 -5.65 4.06
N LEU A 36 4.08 -5.95 4.15
CA LEU A 36 3.59 -7.34 4.23
C LEU A 36 3.99 -8.14 2.97
N LEU A 37 3.76 -7.59 1.79
CA LEU A 37 4.13 -8.22 0.52
C LEU A 37 5.65 -8.33 0.32
N SER A 38 6.47 -7.48 0.94
CA SER A 38 7.93 -7.61 0.84
C SER A 38 8.49 -8.77 1.67
N THR A 39 7.72 -9.33 2.61
CA THR A 39 8.18 -10.44 3.46
C THR A 39 7.83 -11.79 2.86
N THR A 40 8.72 -12.78 2.96
CA THR A 40 8.53 -14.11 2.39
C THR A 40 7.29 -14.83 2.95
N ASP A 41 6.98 -14.63 4.24
CA ASP A 41 5.91 -15.38 4.91
C ASP A 41 4.51 -14.73 4.76
N PHE A 42 4.43 -13.40 4.60
CA PHE A 42 3.15 -12.69 4.49
C PHE A 42 2.81 -12.25 3.07
N ASN A 43 3.66 -12.56 2.08
CA ASN A 43 3.40 -12.27 0.69
C ASN A 43 2.41 -13.26 0.08
N TRP A 44 1.13 -12.93 0.17
CA TRP A 44 0.06 -13.75 -0.37
C TRP A 44 0.01 -13.80 -1.91
N LEU A 45 0.83 -13.02 -2.63
CA LEU A 45 0.92 -13.09 -4.09
C LEU A 45 1.92 -14.18 -4.56
N GLU A 46 2.91 -14.50 -3.74
CA GLU A 46 3.95 -15.50 -4.05
C GLU A 46 3.84 -16.79 -3.20
N ASP A 47 2.87 -16.88 -2.29
CA ASP A 47 2.60 -18.04 -1.42
C ASP A 47 2.16 -19.33 -2.16
N GLY A 48 2.07 -19.29 -3.50
CA GLY A 48 1.83 -20.49 -4.32
C GLY A 48 0.44 -21.14 -4.12
N MET A 49 -0.54 -20.42 -3.57
CA MET A 49 -1.90 -20.93 -3.31
C MET A 49 -3.00 -20.11 -4.03
N PRO A 50 -3.91 -20.76 -4.79
CA PRO A 50 -3.86 -22.17 -5.23
C PRO A 50 -2.62 -22.40 -6.10
N ALA A 51 -2.16 -23.65 -6.23
CA ALA A 51 -0.96 -24.00 -6.99
C ALA A 51 -1.07 -23.57 -8.47
N VAL A 52 -0.76 -22.31 -8.74
CA VAL A 52 -0.60 -21.77 -10.08
C VAL A 52 0.77 -22.23 -10.52
N SER A 53 0.80 -23.06 -11.56
CA SER A 53 1.99 -23.37 -12.33
C SER A 53 2.53 -22.05 -12.88
N VAL A 54 3.42 -21.42 -12.12
CA VAL A 54 4.25 -20.31 -12.59
C VAL A 54 5.10 -20.87 -13.72
N THR A 55 4.69 -20.65 -14.96
CA THR A 55 5.54 -20.83 -16.13
C THR A 55 6.69 -19.83 -15.95
N PRO A 56 7.93 -20.29 -15.68
CA PRO A 56 9.05 -19.37 -15.51
C PRO A 56 9.16 -18.53 -16.78
N ALA A 57 9.26 -17.21 -16.62
CA ALA A 57 9.55 -16.33 -17.75
C ALA A 57 10.74 -16.92 -18.51
N ALA A 58 10.49 -17.33 -19.76
CA ALA A 58 11.45 -18.06 -20.56
C ALA A 58 12.78 -17.31 -20.54
N GLN A 59 13.80 -17.92 -19.93
CA GLN A 59 15.16 -17.46 -20.07
C GLN A 59 15.49 -17.60 -21.56
N VAL A 60 15.42 -16.50 -22.30
CA VAL A 60 15.91 -16.43 -23.67
C VAL A 60 17.43 -16.52 -23.56
N VAL A 61 17.94 -17.75 -23.51
CA VAL A 61 19.36 -18.03 -23.68
C VAL A 61 19.73 -17.50 -25.06
N PRO A 62 20.62 -16.50 -25.19
CA PRO A 62 21.09 -16.07 -26.49
C PRO A 62 21.77 -17.27 -27.14
N GLN A 63 21.19 -17.77 -28.23
CA GLN A 63 21.82 -18.80 -29.05
C GLN A 63 23.08 -18.16 -29.67
N GLN A 64 24.24 -18.43 -29.07
CA GLN A 64 25.53 -18.10 -29.67
C GLN A 64 25.64 -18.91 -30.97
N MET A 65 25.75 -18.17 -32.07
CA MET A 65 25.92 -18.67 -33.43
C MET A 65 27.30 -19.30 -33.60
#